data_AF-A0A7J6Q6A0-F1
#
_entry.id   AF-A0A7J6Q6A0-F1
#
_cell.length_a   1.000
_cell.length_b   1.000
_cell.length_c   1.000
_cell.angle_alpha   90.00
_cell.angle_beta   90.00
_cell.angle_gamma   90.00
#
_symmetry.space_group_name_H-M   'P 1'
#
loop_
_entity.id
_entity.type
_entity.pdbx_description
1 polymer ?
#
loop_
_entity_poly.entity_id
_entity_poly.type
_entity_poly.pdbx_seq_one_letter_code
_entity_poly.pdbx_strand_id
1 'polypeptide(L)'
;MCFWIASSIAGSSSSMSGAVMGFAGAGSLVLFIWAFMSFGKARLLEVAHKSPLVASLLGMASSDWARAFFICMVNVGLLIAVLLDFLRQCVRSLWWTNRPLKERGMVSHGMRAFLERIRGWHWGSVLKKICLLCLLYYCLWVGVAKVTYVFLSWLNERLETMSLAAVVGIIYIIGIIMFLLPPVPGVPVYVTAGIVISARSYCNDEGDESCIGFWQGTVLAVIIGYILKLNAVVMQQKIIGEQLGKSIRIQKFVGVDKAGIRAIEKILRVPGYSMPKVAILCGGPDWPTSVLTGIMKLSVFQMVLGTMPCIFLIIPCVLSGALLNRTGEGAVWGALASTVLAVAGLIQAAAMVFAAYILQDTLQKHHDELTAYR
;
A
#
# COMPACT_ATOMS: atom_id res chain seq x y z
N MET A 1 4.65 -27.27 7.35
CA MET A 1 4.00 -26.97 8.65
C MET A 1 3.92 -25.48 8.95
N CYS A 2 5.01 -24.70 8.94
CA CYS A 2 4.94 -23.25 9.26
C CYS A 2 4.06 -22.41 8.30
N PHE A 3 3.98 -22.78 7.01
CA PHE A 3 3.08 -22.12 6.05
C PHE A 3 1.60 -22.41 6.35
N TRP A 4 1.30 -23.65 6.74
CA TRP A 4 -0.05 -24.07 7.16
C TRP A 4 -0.45 -23.46 8.50
N ILE A 5 0.48 -23.36 9.45
CA ILE A 5 0.27 -22.69 10.75
C ILE A 5 0.10 -21.17 10.57
N ALA A 6 0.85 -20.54 9.67
CA ALA A 6 0.66 -19.13 9.30
C ALA A 6 -0.68 -18.89 8.58
N SER A 7 -1.14 -19.88 7.81
CA SER A 7 -2.43 -19.85 7.10
C SER A 7 -3.61 -20.15 8.04
N SER A 8 -3.43 -21.00 9.05
CA SER A 8 -4.47 -21.39 10.02
C SER A 8 -4.65 -20.36 11.14
N ILE A 9 -3.57 -19.70 11.58
CA ILE A 9 -3.63 -18.55 12.52
C ILE A 9 -4.22 -17.30 11.83
N ALA A 10 -4.28 -17.26 10.50
CA ALA A 10 -4.78 -16.13 9.71
C ALA A 10 -6.29 -16.14 9.40
N GLY A 11 -7.10 -17.00 10.04
CA GLY A 11 -8.54 -16.78 10.31
C GLY A 11 -9.44 -16.37 9.12
N SER A 12 -9.79 -17.35 8.30
CA SER A 12 -11.01 -17.59 7.48
C SER A 12 -11.76 -16.53 6.65
N SER A 13 -11.57 -15.21 6.75
CA SER A 13 -12.28 -14.25 5.87
C SER A 13 -11.41 -13.24 5.13
N SER A 14 -10.13 -13.10 5.51
CA SER A 14 -9.19 -12.13 4.90
C SER A 14 -8.04 -12.78 4.09
N SER A 15 -8.04 -14.12 3.95
CA SER A 15 -6.96 -14.88 3.31
C SER A 15 -6.79 -14.60 1.81
N MET A 16 -7.88 -14.38 1.07
CA MET A 16 -7.80 -14.13 -0.37
C MET A 16 -7.15 -12.80 -0.72
N SER A 17 -7.42 -11.73 0.02
CA SER A 17 -6.81 -10.41 -0.24
C SER A 17 -5.31 -10.42 0.07
N GLY A 18 -4.90 -11.06 1.17
CA GLY A 18 -3.49 -11.26 1.50
C GLY A 18 -2.76 -12.14 0.48
N ALA A 19 -3.41 -13.21 -0.01
CA ALA A 19 -2.87 -14.06 -1.05
C ALA A 19 -2.75 -13.32 -2.39
N VAL A 20 -3.77 -12.57 -2.82
CA VAL A 20 -3.77 -11.80 -4.06
C VAL A 20 -2.72 -10.69 -4.02
N MET A 21 -2.61 -9.94 -2.93
CA MET A 21 -1.53 -8.95 -2.77
C MET A 21 -0.15 -9.61 -2.69
N GLY A 22 -0.03 -10.78 -2.06
CA GLY A 22 1.19 -11.57 -2.01
C GLY A 22 1.61 -12.06 -3.39
N PHE A 23 0.68 -12.58 -4.19
CA PHE A 23 0.93 -13.02 -5.57
C PHE A 23 1.20 -11.86 -6.52
N ALA A 24 0.46 -10.75 -6.41
CA ALA A 24 0.71 -9.56 -7.21
C ALA A 24 2.07 -8.91 -6.86
N GLY A 25 2.41 -8.86 -5.58
CA GLY A 25 3.71 -8.39 -5.10
C GLY A 25 4.85 -9.28 -5.56
N ALA A 26 4.72 -10.60 -5.36
CA ALA A 26 5.72 -11.57 -5.80
C ALA A 26 5.86 -11.60 -7.34
N GLY A 27 4.75 -11.54 -8.08
CA GLY A 27 4.74 -11.47 -9.54
C GLY A 27 5.42 -10.21 -10.06
N SER A 28 5.13 -9.05 -9.46
CA SER A 28 5.81 -7.79 -9.80
C SER A 28 7.31 -7.84 -9.52
N LEU A 29 7.71 -8.48 -8.42
CA LEU A 29 9.10 -8.67 -8.03
C LEU A 29 9.84 -9.61 -9.01
N VAL A 30 9.21 -10.72 -9.39
CA VAL A 30 9.73 -11.68 -10.37
C VAL A 30 9.89 -11.00 -11.73
N LEU A 31 8.91 -10.22 -12.17
CA LEU A 31 8.99 -9.44 -13.41
C LEU A 31 10.13 -8.40 -13.35
N PHE A 32 10.32 -7.75 -12.20
CA PHE A 32 11.39 -6.78 -12.02
C PHE A 32 12.78 -7.44 -12.04
N ILE A 33 12.95 -8.58 -11.36
CA ILE A 33 14.19 -9.37 -11.37
C ILE A 33 14.45 -9.92 -12.77
N TRP A 34 13.43 -10.45 -13.44
CA TRP A 34 13.54 -10.94 -14.81
C TRP A 34 13.92 -9.84 -15.78
N ALA A 35 13.32 -8.65 -15.69
CA ALA A 35 13.70 -7.49 -16.49
C ALA A 35 15.17 -7.10 -16.20
N PHE A 36 15.58 -7.03 -14.94
CA PHE A 36 16.95 -6.70 -14.56
C PHE A 36 17.98 -7.70 -15.09
N MET A 37 17.66 -9.00 -15.03
CA MET A 37 18.50 -10.08 -15.55
C MET A 37 18.53 -10.11 -17.09
N SER A 38 17.41 -9.84 -17.75
CA SER A 38 17.27 -9.98 -19.20
C SER A 38 17.86 -8.79 -19.97
N PHE A 39 17.73 -7.56 -19.47
CA PHE A 39 18.21 -6.38 -20.19
C PHE A 39 19.70 -6.11 -20.00
N GLY A 40 20.32 -6.62 -18.93
CA GLY A 40 21.74 -6.42 -18.65
C GLY A 40 22.10 -4.98 -18.26
N LYS A 41 23.17 -4.82 -17.46
CA LYS A 41 23.54 -3.53 -16.85
C LYS A 41 23.83 -2.42 -17.88
N ALA A 42 24.36 -2.79 -19.06
CA ALA A 42 24.75 -1.85 -20.11
C ALA A 42 23.55 -1.17 -20.78
N ARG A 43 22.51 -1.91 -21.20
CA ARG A 43 21.28 -1.33 -21.74
C ARG A 43 20.46 -0.61 -20.68
N LEU A 44 20.45 -1.11 -19.44
CA LEU A 44 19.79 -0.42 -18.34
C LEU A 44 20.43 0.94 -18.04
N LEU A 45 21.77 1.05 -18.12
CA LEU A 45 22.48 2.33 -18.02
C LEU A 45 22.19 3.24 -19.23
N GLU A 46 22.13 2.68 -20.43
CA GLU A 46 21.79 3.43 -21.64
C GLU A 46 20.35 3.98 -21.59
N VAL A 47 19.40 3.18 -21.11
CA VAL A 47 18.01 3.59 -20.90
C VAL A 47 17.87 4.52 -19.69
N ALA A 48 18.73 4.39 -18.67
CA ALA A 48 18.81 5.33 -17.55
C ALA A 48 19.28 6.71 -17.98
N HIS A 49 20.22 6.79 -18.93
CA HIS A 49 20.61 8.05 -19.54
C HIS A 49 19.47 8.68 -20.35
N LYS A 50 18.58 7.87 -20.91
CA LYS A 50 17.41 8.33 -21.67
C LYS A 50 16.18 8.64 -20.79
N SER A 51 16.12 8.11 -19.56
CA SER A 51 14.99 8.26 -18.66
C SER A 51 15.44 8.63 -17.24
N PRO A 52 15.15 9.86 -16.78
CA PRO A 52 15.41 10.30 -15.41
C PRO A 52 14.75 9.41 -14.34
N LEU A 53 13.64 8.75 -14.70
CA LEU A 53 12.93 7.80 -13.83
C LEU A 53 13.82 6.59 -13.56
N VAL A 54 14.37 6.00 -14.61
CA VAL A 54 15.25 4.83 -14.50
C VAL A 54 16.56 5.20 -13.80
N ALA A 55 17.11 6.39 -14.05
CA ALA A 55 18.27 6.90 -13.30
C ALA A 55 17.98 7.06 -11.79
N SER A 56 16.83 7.65 -11.44
CA SER A 56 16.41 7.81 -10.04
C SER A 56 16.14 6.46 -9.37
N LEU A 57 15.47 5.53 -10.05
CA LEU A 57 15.24 4.17 -9.56
C LEU A 57 16.57 3.41 -9.35
N LEU A 58 17.53 3.54 -10.25
CA LEU A 58 18.86 2.94 -10.10
C LEU A 58 19.65 3.55 -8.94
N GLY A 59 19.56 4.88 -8.77
CA GLY A 59 20.12 5.59 -7.62
C GLY A 59 19.54 5.10 -6.31
N MET A 60 18.20 5.00 -6.21
CA MET A 60 17.53 4.44 -5.04
C MET A 60 17.92 2.97 -4.81
N ALA A 61 17.94 2.14 -5.86
CA ALA A 61 18.31 0.73 -5.79
C ALA A 61 19.75 0.51 -5.30
N SER A 62 20.62 1.51 -5.49
CA SER A 62 22.00 1.46 -5.00
C SER A 62 22.14 1.75 -3.50
N SER A 63 21.10 2.30 -2.85
CA SER A 63 21.11 2.65 -1.43
C SER A 63 21.06 1.41 -0.52
N ASP A 64 21.65 1.51 0.67
CA ASP A 64 21.59 0.41 1.66
C ASP A 64 20.16 0.13 2.16
N TRP A 65 19.26 1.12 2.09
CA TRP A 65 17.84 0.92 2.39
C TRP A 65 17.14 0.07 1.34
N ALA A 66 17.41 0.33 0.05
CA ALA A 66 16.86 -0.48 -1.03
C ALA A 66 17.45 -1.89 -1.03
N ARG A 67 18.75 -2.04 -0.73
CA ARG A 67 19.38 -3.35 -0.53
C ARG A 67 18.75 -4.12 0.62
N ALA A 68 18.53 -3.47 1.76
CA ALA A 68 17.85 -4.08 2.91
C ALA A 68 16.42 -4.51 2.55
N PHE A 69 15.66 -3.63 1.89
CA PHE A 69 14.30 -3.94 1.43
C PHE A 69 14.28 -5.10 0.42
N PHE A 70 15.22 -5.12 -0.54
CA PHE A 70 15.39 -6.20 -1.50
C PHE A 70 15.64 -7.55 -0.79
N ILE A 71 16.54 -7.58 0.19
CA ILE A 71 16.78 -8.80 0.98
C ILE A 71 15.52 -9.21 1.75
N CYS A 72 14.82 -8.28 2.42
CA CYS A 72 13.58 -8.61 3.14
C CYS A 72 12.51 -9.24 2.22
N MET A 73 12.36 -8.72 0.99
CA MET A 73 11.36 -9.19 0.04
C MET A 73 11.75 -10.50 -0.66
N VAL A 74 13.03 -10.63 -1.03
CA VAL A 74 13.52 -11.71 -1.90
C VAL A 74 14.20 -12.82 -1.09
N ASN A 75 14.36 -12.74 0.24
CA ASN A 75 15.19 -13.68 1.02
C ASN A 75 14.99 -15.16 0.63
N VAL A 76 13.74 -15.63 0.68
CA VAL A 76 13.39 -17.01 0.30
C VAL A 76 13.56 -17.25 -1.20
N GLY A 77 13.13 -16.29 -2.03
CA GLY A 77 13.27 -16.38 -3.49
C GLY A 77 14.72 -16.41 -3.95
N LEU A 78 15.62 -15.73 -3.24
CA LEU A 78 17.05 -15.68 -3.51
C LEU A 78 17.69 -17.05 -3.23
N LEU A 79 17.34 -17.66 -2.10
CA LEU A 79 17.79 -19.03 -1.78
C LEU A 79 17.31 -20.01 -2.85
N ILE A 80 16.03 -19.94 -3.24
CA ILE A 80 15.46 -20.80 -4.29
C ILE A 80 16.17 -20.56 -5.63
N ALA A 81 16.41 -19.31 -6.02
CA ALA A 81 17.07 -18.97 -7.28
C ALA A 81 18.51 -19.51 -7.33
N VAL A 82 19.27 -19.40 -6.23
CA VAL A 82 20.62 -19.96 -6.12
C VAL A 82 20.58 -21.50 -6.18
N LEU A 83 19.63 -22.13 -5.48
CA LEU A 83 19.46 -23.59 -5.52
C LEU A 83 19.07 -24.09 -6.91
N LEU A 84 18.15 -23.42 -7.60
CA LEU A 84 17.73 -23.79 -8.96
C LEU A 84 18.87 -23.60 -9.97
N ASP A 85 19.66 -22.54 -9.84
CA ASP A 85 20.82 -22.32 -10.70
C ASP A 85 21.92 -23.36 -10.44
N PHE A 86 22.13 -23.74 -9.18
CA PHE A 86 22.99 -24.85 -8.79
C PHE A 86 22.52 -26.19 -9.38
N LEU A 87 21.24 -26.53 -9.21
CA LEU A 87 20.65 -27.76 -9.77
C LEU A 87 20.76 -27.78 -11.30
N ARG A 88 20.48 -26.66 -11.96
CA ARG A 88 20.66 -26.50 -13.41
C ARG A 88 22.11 -26.74 -13.82
N GLN A 89 23.08 -26.23 -13.06
CA GLN A 89 24.51 -26.48 -13.28
C GLN A 89 24.88 -27.96 -13.07
N CYS A 90 24.34 -28.64 -12.05
CA CYS A 90 24.53 -30.07 -11.83
C CYS A 90 23.98 -30.90 -12.99
N VAL A 91 22.75 -30.64 -13.44
CA VAL A 91 22.15 -31.35 -14.58
C VAL A 91 22.98 -31.15 -15.85
N ARG A 92 23.38 -29.89 -16.13
CA ARG A 92 24.28 -29.60 -17.26
C ARG A 92 25.64 -30.29 -17.12
N SER A 93 26.11 -30.67 -15.92
CA SER A 93 27.45 -31.24 -15.74
C SER A 93 27.45 -32.74 -15.94
N LEU A 94 26.31 -33.36 -15.67
CA LEU A 94 26.03 -34.75 -15.99
C LEU A 94 25.84 -34.97 -17.51
N TRP A 95 25.27 -33.99 -18.23
CA TRP A 95 24.85 -34.19 -19.62
C TRP A 95 25.78 -33.60 -20.69
N TRP A 96 26.72 -32.72 -20.34
CA TRP A 96 27.48 -31.94 -21.31
C TRP A 96 28.99 -32.21 -21.23
N THR A 97 29.49 -33.05 -22.15
CA THR A 97 30.88 -33.55 -22.17
C THR A 97 31.90 -32.48 -22.57
N ASN A 98 31.50 -31.50 -23.40
CA ASN A 98 32.36 -30.41 -23.88
C ASN A 98 31.90 -29.04 -23.33
N ARG A 99 32.08 -28.82 -22.03
CA ARG A 99 31.77 -27.52 -21.41
C ARG A 99 32.84 -26.47 -21.72
N PRO A 100 32.47 -25.27 -22.20
CA PRO A 100 33.39 -24.15 -22.28
C PRO A 100 33.93 -23.80 -20.89
N LEU A 101 35.23 -23.50 -20.79
CA LEU A 101 35.94 -23.20 -19.54
C LEU A 101 35.24 -22.12 -18.69
N LYS A 102 34.61 -21.15 -19.36
CA LYS A 102 33.91 -20.02 -18.73
C LYS A 102 32.64 -20.42 -17.95
N GLU A 103 32.12 -21.64 -18.17
CA GLU A 103 30.95 -22.18 -17.47
C GLU A 103 31.30 -23.29 -16.45
N ARG A 104 32.60 -23.59 -16.24
CA ARG A 104 33.03 -24.54 -15.20
C ARG A 104 32.87 -23.92 -13.81
N GLY A 105 31.86 -24.36 -13.06
CA GLY A 105 31.60 -23.96 -11.68
C GLY A 105 30.28 -24.55 -11.15
N MET A 106 30.07 -24.48 -9.84
CA MET A 106 28.82 -24.92 -9.19
C MET A 106 27.62 -24.03 -9.53
N VAL A 107 27.88 -22.79 -9.96
CA VAL A 107 26.89 -21.73 -10.16
C VAL A 107 27.16 -21.07 -11.51
N SER A 108 26.12 -20.62 -12.22
CA SER A 108 26.23 -19.95 -13.52
C SER A 108 27.05 -18.66 -13.42
N HIS A 109 27.65 -18.23 -14.54
CA HIS A 109 28.46 -17.02 -14.56
C HIS A 109 27.67 -15.78 -14.14
N GLY A 110 26.40 -15.67 -14.56
CA GLY A 110 25.51 -14.57 -14.18
C GLY A 110 25.20 -14.56 -12.68
N MET A 111 24.87 -15.73 -12.11
CA MET A 111 24.60 -15.84 -10.68
C MET A 111 25.87 -15.63 -9.83
N ARG A 112 27.04 -16.09 -10.30
CA ARG A 112 28.32 -15.81 -9.63
C ARG A 112 28.65 -14.32 -9.60
N ALA A 113 28.52 -13.62 -10.73
CA ALA A 113 28.72 -12.17 -10.79
C ALA A 113 27.73 -11.40 -9.89
N PHE A 114 26.50 -11.89 -9.79
CA PHE A 114 25.50 -11.34 -8.87
C PHE A 114 25.87 -11.55 -7.40
N LEU A 115 26.29 -12.76 -7.01
CA LEU A 115 26.73 -13.09 -5.66
C LEU A 115 27.99 -12.29 -5.26
N GLU A 116 28.94 -12.12 -6.18
CA GLU A 116 30.12 -11.27 -5.95
C GLU A 116 29.72 -9.81 -5.71
N ARG A 117 28.72 -9.31 -6.43
CA ARG A 117 28.18 -7.96 -6.23
C ARG A 117 27.48 -7.80 -4.88
N ILE A 118 26.72 -8.81 -4.46
CA ILE A 118 26.10 -8.87 -3.13
C ILE A 118 27.16 -8.93 -2.03
N ARG A 119 28.23 -9.71 -2.24
CA ARG A 119 29.35 -9.82 -1.29
C ARG A 119 30.04 -8.49 -1.05
N GLY A 120 30.10 -7.61 -2.05
CA GLY A 120 30.66 -6.25 -1.93
C GLY A 120 29.79 -5.23 -1.18
N TRP A 121 28.62 -5.60 -0.65
CA TRP A 121 27.78 -4.68 0.11
C TRP A 121 28.30 -4.44 1.52
N HIS A 122 27.99 -3.26 2.09
CA HIS A 122 28.27 -2.94 3.48
C HIS A 122 27.30 -3.68 4.42
N TRP A 123 27.55 -4.97 4.65
CA TRP A 123 26.62 -5.86 5.37
C TRP A 123 26.24 -5.37 6.76
N GLY A 124 27.15 -4.74 7.52
CA GLY A 124 26.80 -4.17 8.83
C GLY A 124 25.70 -3.10 8.74
N SER A 125 25.77 -2.23 7.73
CA SER A 125 24.77 -1.19 7.45
C SER A 125 23.46 -1.79 6.95
N VAL A 126 23.54 -2.79 6.07
CA VAL A 126 22.37 -3.47 5.48
C VAL A 126 21.62 -4.30 6.53
N LEU A 127 22.32 -5.13 7.31
CA LEU A 127 21.73 -5.97 8.36
C LEU A 127 21.06 -5.11 9.45
N LYS A 128 21.70 -4.02 9.89
CA LYS A 128 21.07 -3.08 10.84
C LYS A 128 19.75 -2.52 10.30
N LYS A 129 19.72 -2.14 9.01
CA LYS A 129 18.50 -1.64 8.35
C LYS A 129 17.45 -2.74 8.16
N ILE A 130 17.86 -3.98 7.86
CA ILE A 130 16.95 -5.13 7.82
C ILE A 130 16.27 -5.32 9.18
N CYS A 131 17.04 -5.37 10.28
CA CYS A 131 16.47 -5.50 11.62
C CYS A 131 15.48 -4.36 11.93
N LEU A 132 15.83 -3.13 11.56
CA LEU A 132 14.94 -1.97 11.75
C LEU A 132 13.67 -2.07 10.89
N LEU A 133 13.77 -2.47 9.62
CA LEU A 133 12.63 -2.68 8.74
C LEU A 133 11.73 -3.81 9.24
N CYS A 134 12.31 -4.92 9.71
CA CYS A 134 11.56 -6.04 10.29
C CYS A 134 10.87 -5.64 11.59
N LEU A 135 11.56 -4.90 12.47
CA LEU A 135 10.96 -4.38 13.70
C LEU A 135 9.82 -3.40 13.39
N LEU A 136 10.02 -2.50 12.43
CA LEU A 136 9.01 -1.56 11.98
C LEU A 136 7.80 -2.29 11.38
N TYR A 137 8.04 -3.25 10.50
CA TYR A 137 6.99 -4.09 9.91
C TYR A 137 6.24 -4.87 10.98
N TYR A 138 6.94 -5.48 11.93
CA TYR A 138 6.32 -6.19 13.03
C TYR A 138 5.46 -5.24 13.88
N CYS A 139 5.99 -4.09 14.32
CA CYS A 139 5.25 -3.14 15.14
C CYS A 139 4.02 -2.58 14.42
N LEU A 140 4.18 -2.10 13.18
CA LEU A 140 3.09 -1.44 12.45
C LEU A 140 2.09 -2.44 11.84
N TRP A 141 2.57 -3.53 11.26
CA TRP A 141 1.72 -4.46 10.52
C TRP A 141 1.20 -5.60 11.39
N VAL A 142 2.06 -6.21 12.20
CA VAL A 142 1.62 -7.31 13.07
C VAL A 142 1.02 -6.75 14.36
N GLY A 143 1.70 -5.82 15.02
CA GLY A 143 1.25 -5.20 16.26
C GLY A 143 -0.02 -4.41 16.05
N VAL A 144 0.04 -3.29 15.34
CA VAL A 144 -1.13 -2.40 15.20
C VAL A 144 -2.25 -3.06 14.41
N ALA A 145 -2.00 -3.60 13.21
CA ALA A 145 -3.12 -4.08 12.38
C ALA A 145 -3.85 -5.27 13.01
N LYS A 146 -3.16 -6.27 13.59
CA LYS A 146 -3.84 -7.41 14.24
C LYS A 146 -4.57 -6.99 15.51
N VAL A 147 -3.97 -6.12 16.33
CA VAL A 147 -4.66 -5.57 17.51
C VAL A 147 -5.90 -4.79 17.10
N THR A 148 -5.81 -3.99 16.02
CA THR A 148 -6.96 -3.31 15.43
C THR A 148 -8.04 -4.30 15.02
N TYR A 149 -7.73 -5.40 14.34
CA TYR A 149 -8.75 -6.39 13.98
C TYR A 149 -9.41 -7.04 15.19
N VAL A 150 -8.63 -7.40 16.22
CA VAL A 150 -9.17 -7.97 17.46
C VAL A 150 -10.06 -6.94 18.17
N PHE A 151 -9.61 -5.69 18.25
CA PHE A 151 -10.39 -4.59 18.83
C PHE A 151 -11.70 -4.36 18.08
N LEU A 152 -11.67 -4.33 16.74
CA LEU A 152 -12.86 -4.12 15.93
C LEU A 152 -13.83 -5.31 16.01
N SER A 153 -13.32 -6.54 16.14
CA SER A 153 -14.15 -7.72 16.38
C SER A 153 -14.83 -7.68 17.75
N TRP A 154 -14.10 -7.32 18.80
CA TRP A 154 -14.66 -7.12 20.14
C TRP A 154 -15.67 -5.97 20.19
N LEU A 155 -15.37 -4.88 19.48
CA LEU A 155 -16.27 -3.74 19.36
C LEU A 155 -17.58 -4.15 18.69
N ASN A 156 -17.51 -4.97 17.64
CA ASN A 156 -18.71 -5.45 16.94
C ASN A 156 -19.67 -6.17 17.90
N GLU A 157 -19.18 -7.08 18.74
CA GLU A 157 -19.99 -7.78 19.75
C GLU A 157 -20.64 -6.82 20.76
N ARG A 158 -19.93 -5.75 21.16
CA ARG A 158 -20.48 -4.74 22.08
C ARG A 158 -21.52 -3.83 21.43
N LEU A 159 -21.44 -3.63 20.12
CA LEU A 159 -22.37 -2.80 19.37
C LEU A 159 -23.70 -3.50 19.08
N GLU A 160 -23.79 -4.82 19.28
CA GLU A 160 -25.00 -5.64 19.09
C GLU A 160 -26.16 -5.33 20.06
N THR A 161 -25.95 -4.51 21.08
CA THR A 161 -27.02 -4.07 21.99
C THR A 161 -27.40 -2.60 21.84
N MET A 162 -26.74 -1.87 20.94
CA MET A 162 -26.91 -0.44 20.77
C MET A 162 -27.80 -0.08 19.58
N SER A 163 -28.46 1.08 19.65
CA SER A 163 -29.24 1.64 18.55
C SER A 163 -28.36 1.97 17.35
N LEU A 164 -28.94 1.92 16.14
CA LEU A 164 -28.21 2.20 14.89
C LEU A 164 -27.50 3.56 14.91
N ALA A 165 -28.15 4.60 15.46
CA ALA A 165 -27.55 5.93 15.59
C ALA A 165 -26.31 5.94 16.49
N ALA A 166 -26.35 5.24 17.63
CA ALA A 166 -25.20 5.10 18.52
C ALA A 166 -24.06 4.34 17.84
N VAL A 167 -24.37 3.26 17.13
CA VAL A 167 -23.39 2.48 16.35
C VAL A 167 -22.69 3.35 15.32
N VAL A 168 -23.45 4.11 14.53
CA VAL A 168 -22.91 5.02 13.51
C VAL A 168 -21.99 6.07 14.16
N GLY A 169 -22.42 6.67 15.28
CA GLY A 169 -21.61 7.64 16.02
C GLY A 169 -20.29 7.06 16.53
N ILE A 170 -20.32 5.86 17.11
CA ILE A 170 -19.13 5.17 17.63
C ILE A 170 -18.17 4.80 16.49
N ILE A 171 -18.68 4.21 15.40
CA ILE A 171 -17.87 3.85 14.23
C ILE A 171 -17.24 5.11 13.60
N TYR A 172 -17.98 6.22 13.55
CA TYR A 172 -17.46 7.49 13.06
C TYR A 172 -16.29 8.00 13.91
N ILE A 173 -16.44 8.03 15.25
CA ILE A 173 -15.39 8.51 16.17
C ILE A 173 -14.15 7.61 16.09
N ILE A 174 -14.35 6.30 16.16
CA ILE A 174 -13.25 5.32 16.10
C ILE A 174 -12.55 5.40 14.75
N GLY A 175 -13.30 5.49 13.65
CA GLY A 175 -12.71 5.62 12.33
C GLY A 175 -11.87 6.89 12.18
N ILE A 176 -12.32 8.04 12.72
CA ILE A 176 -11.49 9.27 12.74
C ILE A 176 -10.17 9.03 13.51
N ILE A 177 -10.23 8.45 14.70
CA ILE A 177 -9.03 8.15 15.50
C ILE A 177 -8.09 7.24 14.70
N MET A 178 -8.64 6.20 14.08
CA MET A 178 -7.89 5.26 13.25
C MET A 178 -7.20 5.94 12.07
N PHE A 179 -7.89 6.82 11.32
CA PHE A 179 -7.24 7.55 10.24
C PHE A 179 -6.17 8.53 10.72
N LEU A 180 -6.25 9.06 11.94
CA LEU A 180 -5.21 9.94 12.47
C LEU A 180 -3.91 9.20 12.80
N LEU A 181 -3.98 7.87 12.95
CA LEU A 181 -2.82 7.03 13.24
C LEU A 181 -2.08 6.66 11.95
N PRO A 182 -0.77 6.98 11.82
CA PRO A 182 0.01 6.68 10.63
C PRO A 182 -0.01 5.21 10.15
N PRO A 183 0.02 4.17 11.03
CA PRO A 183 0.09 2.79 10.58
C PRO A 183 -1.22 2.20 10.09
N VAL A 184 -2.35 2.88 10.29
CA VAL A 184 -3.66 2.27 10.07
C VAL A 184 -4.09 2.49 8.61
N PRO A 185 -4.21 1.43 7.80
CA PRO A 185 -4.72 1.57 6.44
C PRO A 185 -6.22 1.92 6.47
N GLY A 186 -6.69 2.67 5.47
CA GLY A 186 -8.09 3.07 5.38
C GLY A 186 -9.06 1.94 5.02
N VAL A 187 -8.60 0.95 4.25
CA VAL A 187 -9.44 -0.17 3.76
C VAL A 187 -10.12 -0.94 4.91
N PRO A 188 -9.43 -1.37 5.98
CA PRO A 188 -10.09 -2.01 7.13
C PRO A 188 -11.15 -1.16 7.80
N VAL A 189 -10.99 0.17 7.84
CA VAL A 189 -12.01 1.07 8.42
C VAL A 189 -13.29 1.03 7.59
N TYR A 190 -13.18 1.11 6.26
CA TYR A 190 -14.33 1.06 5.36
C TYR A 190 -15.01 -0.31 5.33
N VAL A 191 -14.22 -1.39 5.30
CA VAL A 191 -14.76 -2.77 5.36
C VAL A 191 -15.50 -2.97 6.70
N THR A 192 -14.92 -2.51 7.81
CA THR A 192 -15.57 -2.62 9.13
C THR A 192 -16.84 -1.78 9.21
N ALA A 193 -16.83 -0.55 8.68
CA ALA A 193 -18.05 0.25 8.59
C ALA A 193 -19.15 -0.48 7.80
N GLY A 194 -18.78 -1.12 6.69
CA GLY A 194 -19.69 -1.97 5.91
C GLY A 194 -20.24 -3.15 6.71
N ILE A 195 -19.39 -3.90 7.42
CA ILE A 195 -19.80 -5.04 8.26
C ILE A 195 -20.77 -4.56 9.35
N VAL A 196 -20.34 -3.62 10.18
CA VAL A 196 -21.05 -3.24 11.42
C VAL A 196 -22.38 -2.52 11.12
N ILE A 197 -22.35 -1.52 10.23
CA ILE A 197 -23.53 -0.69 9.96
C ILE A 197 -24.57 -1.51 9.18
N SER A 198 -24.18 -2.32 8.19
CA SER A 198 -25.15 -3.14 7.44
C SER A 198 -25.75 -4.27 8.28
N ALA A 199 -24.98 -4.89 9.18
CA ALA A 199 -25.48 -5.91 10.11
C ALA A 199 -26.53 -5.33 11.07
N ARG A 200 -26.26 -4.15 11.64
CA ARG A 200 -27.21 -3.44 12.52
C ARG A 200 -28.42 -2.87 11.80
N SER A 201 -28.32 -2.63 10.50
CA SER A 201 -29.44 -2.14 9.69
C SER A 201 -30.37 -3.26 9.22
N TYR A 202 -30.00 -4.53 9.46
CA TYR A 202 -30.78 -5.69 9.04
C TYR A 202 -31.97 -5.90 9.98
N CYS A 203 -33.18 -5.94 9.41
CA CYS A 203 -34.41 -6.23 10.15
C CYS A 203 -34.54 -7.75 10.31
N ASN A 204 -34.48 -8.26 11.55
CA ASN A 204 -34.71 -9.69 11.82
C ASN A 204 -36.18 -10.00 12.13
N ASP A 205 -36.94 -9.04 12.67
CA ASP A 205 -38.34 -9.21 13.06
C ASP A 205 -39.24 -8.18 12.37
N GLU A 206 -40.44 -8.59 11.96
CA GLU A 206 -41.44 -7.75 11.25
C GLU A 206 -41.95 -6.54 12.06
N GLY A 207 -41.56 -6.40 13.32
CA GLY A 207 -42.01 -5.33 14.24
C GLY A 207 -40.95 -4.30 14.64
N ASP A 208 -39.71 -4.38 14.15
CA ASP A 208 -38.65 -3.44 14.52
C ASP A 208 -38.70 -2.18 13.62
N GLU A 209 -39.49 -1.17 14.03
CA GLU A 209 -39.63 0.10 13.29
C GLU A 209 -38.31 0.90 13.16
N SER A 210 -37.23 0.46 13.82
CA SER A 210 -35.95 1.17 13.88
C SER A 210 -34.92 0.75 12.83
N CYS A 211 -35.20 -0.31 12.05
CA CYS A 211 -34.29 -0.82 11.03
C CYS A 211 -34.59 -0.25 9.63
N ILE A 212 -33.54 0.03 8.85
CA ILE A 212 -33.66 0.68 7.53
C ILE A 212 -33.49 -0.28 6.35
N GLY A 213 -33.08 -1.53 6.61
CA GLY A 213 -32.79 -2.53 5.60
C GLY A 213 -31.30 -2.62 5.24
N PHE A 214 -30.89 -3.78 4.73
CA PHE A 214 -29.49 -4.10 4.43
C PHE A 214 -28.84 -3.14 3.42
N TRP A 215 -29.50 -2.87 2.31
CA TRP A 215 -28.97 -2.04 1.24
C TRP A 215 -28.91 -0.57 1.64
N GLN A 216 -29.93 -0.09 2.37
CA GLN A 216 -29.97 1.24 2.94
C GLN A 216 -28.86 1.41 3.99
N GLY A 217 -28.64 0.41 4.84
CA GLY A 217 -27.51 0.36 5.77
C GLY A 217 -26.16 0.39 5.07
N THR A 218 -26.03 -0.30 3.93
CA THR A 218 -24.82 -0.28 3.11
C THR A 218 -24.58 1.10 2.50
N VAL A 219 -25.62 1.76 1.97
CA VAL A 219 -25.52 3.13 1.46
C VAL A 219 -25.16 4.10 2.58
N LEU A 220 -25.77 3.97 3.76
CA LEU A 220 -25.42 4.75 4.94
C LEU A 220 -23.94 4.56 5.32
N ALA A 221 -23.44 3.32 5.30
CA ALA A 221 -22.03 3.03 5.57
C ALA A 221 -21.09 3.69 4.55
N VAL A 222 -21.47 3.75 3.27
CA VAL A 222 -20.71 4.47 2.23
C VAL A 222 -20.67 5.97 2.53
N ILE A 223 -21.82 6.58 2.85
CA ILE A 223 -21.93 8.01 3.17
C ILE A 223 -21.08 8.35 4.39
N ILE A 224 -21.18 7.54 5.46
CA ILE A 224 -20.39 7.73 6.68
C ILE A 224 -18.90 7.56 6.41
N GLY A 225 -18.50 6.50 5.68
CA GLY A 225 -17.11 6.31 5.28
C GLY A 225 -16.55 7.47 4.46
N TYR A 226 -17.36 8.05 3.57
CA TYR A 226 -17.01 9.21 2.78
C TYR A 226 -16.83 10.48 3.61
N ILE A 227 -17.80 10.83 4.46
CA ILE A 227 -17.70 11.99 5.36
C ILE A 227 -16.48 11.85 6.29
N LEU A 228 -16.31 10.66 6.86
CA LEU A 228 -15.21 10.34 7.74
C LEU A 228 -13.85 10.53 7.05
N LYS A 229 -13.72 10.08 5.80
CA LYS A 229 -12.52 10.31 4.99
C LYS A 229 -12.23 11.78 4.77
N LEU A 230 -13.22 12.59 4.37
CA LEU A 230 -13.02 14.01 4.15
C LEU A 230 -12.61 14.74 5.45
N ASN A 231 -13.24 14.39 6.57
CA ASN A 231 -12.90 14.97 7.87
C ASN A 231 -11.51 14.54 8.35
N ALA A 232 -11.12 13.28 8.10
CA ALA A 232 -9.76 12.81 8.37
C ALA A 232 -8.71 13.62 7.61
N VAL A 233 -8.94 13.93 6.32
CA VAL A 233 -8.04 14.78 5.52
C VAL A 233 -7.86 16.16 6.17
N VAL A 234 -8.96 16.80 6.58
CA VAL A 234 -8.92 18.11 7.26
C VAL A 234 -8.11 18.03 8.54
N MET A 235 -8.38 17.04 9.39
CA MET A 235 -7.71 16.88 10.67
C MET A 235 -6.22 16.53 10.51
N GLN A 236 -5.89 15.60 9.63
CA GLN A 236 -4.50 15.24 9.31
C GLN A 236 -3.73 16.45 8.79
N GLN A 237 -4.34 17.26 7.92
CA GLN A 237 -3.71 18.46 7.38
C GLN A 237 -3.51 19.54 8.44
N LYS A 238 -4.55 19.88 9.21
CA LYS A 238 -4.53 21.01 10.16
C LYS A 238 -3.91 20.69 11.51
N ILE A 239 -4.25 19.55 12.09
CA ILE A 239 -3.83 19.19 13.45
C ILE A 239 -2.40 18.64 13.42
N ILE A 240 -2.08 17.81 12.43
CA ILE A 240 -0.79 17.12 12.35
C ILE A 240 0.14 17.85 11.37
N GLY A 241 -0.25 17.95 10.10
CA GLY A 241 0.59 18.46 9.02
C GLY A 241 1.12 19.87 9.27
N GLU A 242 0.24 20.83 9.58
CA GLU A 242 0.65 22.21 9.85
C GLU A 242 1.54 22.35 11.09
N GLN A 243 1.34 21.53 12.12
CA GLN A 243 2.18 21.55 13.32
C GLN A 243 3.57 20.95 13.03
N LEU A 244 3.62 19.83 12.33
CA LEU A 244 4.88 19.22 11.89
C LEU A 244 5.64 20.15 10.93
N GLY A 245 4.90 20.89 10.09
CA GLY A 245 5.41 21.90 9.18
C GLY A 245 6.04 23.11 9.86
N LYS A 246 5.94 23.29 11.18
CA LYS A 246 6.67 24.34 11.91
C LYS A 246 8.13 23.97 12.19
N SER A 247 8.47 22.68 12.16
CA SER A 247 9.82 22.20 12.47
C SER A 247 10.68 22.06 11.21
N ILE A 248 11.77 22.85 11.14
CA ILE A 248 12.75 22.77 10.05
C ILE A 248 13.36 21.37 9.95
N ARG A 249 13.53 20.68 11.08
CA ARG A 249 14.06 19.30 11.10
C ARG A 249 13.12 18.34 10.37
N ILE A 250 11.82 18.47 10.58
CA ILE A 250 10.82 17.64 9.91
C ILE A 250 10.73 18.01 8.43
N GLN A 251 10.72 19.30 8.10
CA GLN A 251 10.74 19.75 6.70
C GLN A 251 11.94 19.20 5.92
N LYS A 252 13.15 19.23 6.51
CA LYS A 252 14.36 18.65 5.93
C LYS A 252 14.29 17.12 5.82
N PHE A 253 13.67 16.45 6.80
CA PHE A 253 13.50 15.00 6.77
C PHE A 253 12.53 14.55 5.68
N VAL A 254 11.40 15.26 5.53
CA VAL A 254 10.43 15.04 4.46
C VAL A 254 11.00 15.43 3.10
N GLY A 255 11.95 16.38 3.07
CA GLY A 255 12.58 16.85 1.85
C GLY A 255 11.67 17.77 1.04
N VAL A 256 11.03 18.74 1.70
CA VAL A 256 10.13 19.71 1.04
C VAL A 256 10.84 20.51 -0.05
N ASP A 257 12.16 20.65 0.02
CA ASP A 257 13.03 21.27 -0.98
C ASP A 257 13.30 20.38 -2.21
N LYS A 258 13.02 19.07 -2.13
CA LYS A 258 13.31 18.13 -3.20
C LYS A 258 12.31 18.28 -4.34
N ALA A 259 12.80 18.14 -5.57
CA ALA A 259 12.01 18.28 -6.79
C ALA A 259 10.71 17.45 -6.74
N GLY A 260 10.75 16.23 -6.19
CA GLY A 260 9.57 15.37 -6.03
C GLY A 260 8.45 16.01 -5.20
N ILE A 261 8.77 16.52 -4.02
CA ILE A 261 7.79 17.19 -3.15
C ILE A 261 7.34 18.52 -3.77
N ARG A 262 8.26 19.27 -4.40
CA ARG A 262 7.92 20.51 -5.11
C ARG A 262 6.98 20.27 -6.30
N ALA A 263 7.14 19.15 -7.01
CA ALA A 263 6.23 18.77 -8.10
C ALA A 263 4.83 18.47 -7.55
N ILE A 264 4.74 17.72 -6.45
CA ILE A 264 3.47 17.48 -5.74
C ILE A 264 2.85 18.83 -5.33
N GLU A 265 3.63 19.71 -4.72
CA GLU A 265 3.17 21.04 -4.30
C GLU A 265 2.61 21.83 -5.49
N LYS A 266 3.31 21.84 -6.62
CA LYS A 266 2.90 22.52 -7.85
C LYS A 266 1.57 21.98 -8.37
N ILE A 267 1.40 20.65 -8.43
CA ILE A 267 0.15 19.99 -8.83
C ILE A 267 -1.01 20.39 -7.91
N LEU A 268 -0.77 20.33 -6.60
CA LEU A 268 -1.82 20.53 -5.60
C LEU A 268 -2.19 22.01 -5.40
N ARG A 269 -1.28 22.95 -5.71
CA ARG A 269 -1.53 24.40 -5.66
C ARG A 269 -2.48 24.90 -6.74
N VAL A 270 -2.63 24.20 -7.86
CA VAL A 270 -3.54 24.60 -8.95
C VAL A 270 -4.96 24.75 -8.39
N PRO A 271 -5.64 25.89 -8.52
CA PRO A 271 -6.99 26.06 -8.00
C PRO A 271 -8.01 25.24 -8.80
N GLY A 272 -9.06 24.80 -8.13
CA GLY A 272 -10.16 24.05 -8.73
C GLY A 272 -9.92 22.54 -8.78
N TYR A 273 -10.65 21.88 -9.65
CA TYR A 273 -10.65 20.42 -9.79
C TYR A 273 -9.81 20.02 -11.01
N SER A 274 -8.74 19.25 -10.79
CA SER A 274 -7.87 18.78 -11.87
C SER A 274 -7.53 17.30 -11.68
N MET A 275 -7.45 16.56 -12.78
CA MET A 275 -7.10 15.13 -12.73
C MET A 275 -5.76 14.86 -12.05
N PRO A 276 -4.69 15.66 -12.28
CA PRO A 276 -3.44 15.51 -11.55
C PRO A 276 -3.60 15.63 -10.03
N LYS A 277 -4.41 16.59 -9.57
CA LYS A 277 -4.68 16.78 -8.13
C LYS A 277 -5.42 15.58 -7.55
N VAL A 278 -6.46 15.10 -8.24
CA VAL A 278 -7.24 13.92 -7.82
C VAL A 278 -6.34 12.68 -7.76
N ALA A 279 -5.48 12.49 -8.77
CA ALA A 279 -4.56 11.37 -8.82
C ALA A 279 -3.64 11.33 -7.59
N ILE A 280 -3.04 12.46 -7.23
CA ILE A 280 -2.18 12.53 -6.04
C ILE A 280 -2.97 12.32 -4.75
N LEU A 281 -4.13 12.95 -4.58
CA LEU A 281 -4.89 12.91 -3.33
C LEU A 281 -5.63 11.59 -3.09
N CYS A 282 -6.10 10.93 -4.14
CA CYS A 282 -6.81 9.65 -4.04
C CYS A 282 -5.90 8.44 -4.28
N GLY A 283 -4.85 8.59 -5.09
CA GLY A 283 -3.88 7.53 -5.37
C GLY A 283 -2.72 7.50 -4.39
N GLY A 284 -2.39 8.60 -3.73
CA GLY A 284 -1.34 8.64 -2.71
C GLY A 284 -1.74 7.88 -1.44
N PRO A 285 -0.76 7.46 -0.62
CA PRO A 285 -1.05 6.89 0.69
C PRO A 285 -1.70 7.95 1.59
N ASP A 286 -2.88 7.63 2.11
CA ASP A 286 -3.79 8.55 2.82
C ASP A 286 -3.10 9.48 3.82
N TRP A 287 -2.60 8.91 4.93
CA TRP A 287 -2.01 9.67 6.02
C TRP A 287 -0.83 10.54 5.57
N PRO A 288 0.23 10.00 4.93
CA PRO A 288 1.36 10.83 4.54
C PRO A 288 0.99 11.87 3.48
N THR A 289 0.02 11.60 2.60
CA THR A 289 -0.44 12.59 1.61
C THR A 289 -1.09 13.78 2.30
N SER A 290 -2.08 13.55 3.16
CA SER A 290 -2.80 14.64 3.86
C SER A 290 -1.94 15.37 4.89
N VAL A 291 -1.00 14.68 5.55
CA VAL A 291 -0.03 15.36 6.43
C VAL A 291 0.93 16.22 5.63
N LEU A 292 1.41 15.72 4.47
CA LEU A 292 2.30 16.48 3.58
C LEU A 292 1.63 17.77 3.07
N THR A 293 0.34 17.73 2.71
CA THR A 293 -0.38 18.95 2.29
C THR A 293 -0.41 20.01 3.39
N GLY A 294 -0.44 19.60 4.67
CA GLY A 294 -0.35 20.50 5.82
C GLY A 294 1.05 21.03 6.05
N ILE A 295 2.08 20.20 5.88
CA ILE A 295 3.49 20.61 5.97
C ILE A 295 3.79 21.70 4.92
N MET A 296 3.24 21.55 3.71
CA MET A 296 3.36 22.54 2.62
C MET A 296 2.39 23.72 2.74
N LYS A 297 1.54 23.75 3.78
CA LYS A 297 0.55 24.80 4.05
C LYS A 297 -0.41 25.06 2.88
N LEU A 298 -0.86 23.99 2.22
CA LEU A 298 -1.84 24.09 1.14
C LEU A 298 -3.23 24.45 1.69
N SER A 299 -4.11 24.95 0.82
CA SER A 299 -5.48 25.28 1.22
C SER A 299 -6.31 24.01 1.45
N VAL A 300 -6.87 23.85 2.65
CA VAL A 300 -7.71 22.70 3.02
C VAL A 300 -8.86 22.49 2.05
N PHE A 301 -9.56 23.56 1.67
CA PHE A 301 -10.71 23.46 0.77
C PHE A 301 -10.35 22.79 -0.56
N GLN A 302 -9.21 23.17 -1.17
CA GLN A 302 -8.75 22.55 -2.42
C GLN A 302 -8.35 21.07 -2.23
N MET A 303 -7.83 20.71 -1.05
CA MET A 303 -7.44 19.32 -0.76
C MET A 303 -8.67 18.44 -0.53
N VAL A 304 -9.68 18.94 0.19
CA VAL A 304 -10.96 18.25 0.35
C VAL A 304 -11.64 18.08 -1.01
N LEU A 305 -11.73 19.15 -1.82
CA LEU A 305 -12.32 19.12 -3.16
C LEU A 305 -11.64 18.08 -4.07
N GLY A 306 -10.31 18.06 -4.08
CA GLY A 306 -9.56 17.08 -4.86
C GLY A 306 -9.64 15.64 -4.31
N THR A 307 -10.07 15.46 -3.07
CA THR A 307 -10.26 14.13 -2.46
C THR A 307 -11.69 13.59 -2.64
N MET A 308 -12.67 14.42 -3.01
CA MET A 308 -14.07 13.98 -3.20
C MET A 308 -14.26 12.73 -4.08
N PRO A 309 -13.44 12.47 -5.12
CA PRO A 309 -13.54 11.23 -5.91
C PRO A 309 -13.17 9.96 -5.17
N CYS A 310 -12.65 10.03 -3.94
CA CYS A 310 -12.34 8.87 -3.13
C CYS A 310 -13.57 7.99 -2.82
N ILE A 311 -14.79 8.50 -3.01
CA ILE A 311 -16.02 7.70 -2.89
C ILE A 311 -15.99 6.44 -3.77
N PHE A 312 -15.37 6.52 -4.95
CA PHE A 312 -15.21 5.36 -5.85
C PHE A 312 -14.25 4.29 -5.29
N LEU A 313 -13.36 4.67 -4.36
CA LEU A 313 -12.49 3.75 -3.63
C LEU A 313 -13.20 3.16 -2.40
N ILE A 314 -14.10 3.93 -1.79
CA ILE A 314 -14.83 3.57 -0.57
C ILE A 314 -15.95 2.57 -0.87
N ILE A 315 -16.75 2.81 -1.92
CA ILE A 315 -17.90 1.96 -2.30
C ILE A 315 -17.54 0.47 -2.33
N PRO A 316 -16.52 0.01 -3.07
CA PRO A 316 -16.23 -1.42 -3.14
C PRO A 316 -15.70 -1.97 -1.80
N CYS A 317 -15.00 -1.18 -0.99
CA CYS A 317 -14.55 -1.62 0.33
C CYS A 317 -15.74 -1.84 1.29
N VAL A 318 -16.66 -0.87 1.34
CA VAL A 318 -17.88 -0.96 2.17
C VAL A 318 -18.78 -2.08 1.70
N LEU A 319 -18.98 -2.20 0.39
CA LEU A 319 -19.82 -3.26 -0.20
C LEU A 319 -19.24 -4.64 0.09
N SER A 320 -17.93 -4.83 -0.06
CA SER A 320 -17.28 -6.09 0.33
C SER A 320 -17.55 -6.44 1.80
N GLY A 321 -17.40 -5.46 2.71
CA GLY A 321 -17.70 -5.64 4.12
C GLY A 321 -19.15 -6.01 4.39
N ALA A 322 -20.10 -5.32 3.76
CA ALA A 322 -21.52 -5.62 3.92
C ALA A 322 -21.88 -7.03 3.41
N LEU A 323 -21.30 -7.47 2.29
CA LEU A 323 -21.55 -8.79 1.71
C LEU A 323 -21.01 -9.94 2.59
N LEU A 324 -20.01 -9.69 3.44
CA LEU A 324 -19.52 -10.69 4.39
C LEU A 324 -20.59 -11.13 5.39
N ASN A 325 -21.53 -10.24 5.74
CA ASN A 325 -22.65 -10.57 6.62
C ASN A 325 -23.63 -11.57 6.01
N ARG A 326 -23.66 -11.72 4.68
CA ARG A 326 -24.57 -12.63 3.96
C ARG A 326 -23.92 -13.95 3.56
N THR A 327 -22.68 -14.20 3.98
CA THR A 327 -21.94 -15.43 3.64
C THR A 327 -22.64 -16.70 4.11
N GLY A 328 -23.42 -16.63 5.20
CA GLY A 328 -24.23 -17.74 5.70
C GLY A 328 -25.45 -18.08 4.82
N GLU A 329 -25.88 -17.17 3.94
CA GLU A 329 -27.06 -17.38 3.07
C GLU A 329 -26.71 -18.12 1.76
N GLY A 330 -25.42 -18.31 1.46
CA GLY A 330 -24.98 -19.04 0.28
C GLY A 330 -23.57 -18.70 -0.17
N ALA A 331 -22.91 -19.67 -0.82
CA ALA A 331 -21.52 -19.55 -1.28
C ALA A 331 -21.28 -18.36 -2.25
N VAL A 332 -22.33 -17.94 -2.96
CA VAL A 332 -22.28 -16.80 -3.91
C VAL A 332 -21.92 -15.50 -3.18
N TRP A 333 -22.43 -15.26 -1.97
CA TRP A 333 -22.17 -14.03 -1.23
C TRP A 333 -20.71 -13.90 -0.79
N GLY A 334 -20.08 -15.01 -0.38
CA GLY A 334 -18.65 -15.04 -0.06
C GLY A 334 -17.76 -14.80 -1.29
N ALA A 335 -18.13 -15.39 -2.43
CA ALA A 335 -17.44 -15.16 -3.69
C ALA A 335 -17.56 -13.68 -4.14
N LEU A 336 -18.75 -13.10 -4.01
CA LEU A 336 -19.00 -11.68 -4.32
C LEU A 336 -18.20 -10.77 -3.39
N ALA A 337 -18.23 -10.99 -2.07
CA ALA A 337 -17.48 -10.19 -1.10
C ALA A 337 -15.97 -10.16 -1.42
N SER A 338 -15.40 -11.32 -1.75
CA SER A 338 -13.99 -11.47 -2.11
C SER A 338 -13.65 -10.82 -3.45
N THR A 339 -14.53 -10.97 -4.45
CA THR A 339 -14.35 -10.38 -5.78
C THR A 339 -14.41 -8.86 -5.73
N VAL A 340 -15.38 -8.29 -5.02
CA VAL A 340 -15.52 -6.84 -4.84
C VAL A 340 -14.29 -6.26 -4.12
N LEU A 341 -13.75 -6.96 -3.11
CA LEU A 341 -12.52 -6.53 -2.43
C LEU A 341 -11.30 -6.56 -3.37
N ALA A 342 -11.19 -7.58 -4.22
CA ALA A 342 -10.13 -7.67 -5.21
C ALA A 342 -10.22 -6.51 -6.22
N VAL A 343 -11.43 -6.17 -6.67
CA VAL A 343 -11.68 -5.00 -7.52
C VAL A 343 -11.27 -3.71 -6.80
N ALA A 344 -11.61 -3.54 -5.51
CA ALA A 344 -11.16 -2.38 -4.72
C ALA A 344 -9.63 -2.26 -4.72
N GLY A 345 -8.93 -3.38 -4.50
CA GLY A 345 -7.47 -3.45 -4.52
C GLY A 345 -6.88 -3.07 -5.88
N LEU A 346 -7.49 -3.52 -6.98
CA LEU A 346 -7.07 -3.18 -8.34
C LEU A 346 -7.29 -1.69 -8.64
N ILE A 347 -8.43 -1.12 -8.25
CA ILE A 347 -8.70 0.32 -8.43
C ILE A 347 -7.68 1.15 -7.63
N GLN A 348 -7.38 0.77 -6.38
CA GLN A 348 -6.38 1.45 -5.56
C GLN A 348 -4.98 1.36 -6.19
N ALA A 349 -4.60 0.19 -6.72
CA ALA A 349 -3.33 0.00 -7.41
C ALA A 349 -3.24 0.85 -8.69
N ALA A 350 -4.31 0.89 -9.48
CA ALA A 350 -4.38 1.73 -10.67
C ALA A 350 -4.28 3.23 -10.32
N ALA A 351 -4.95 3.67 -9.25
CA ALA A 351 -4.85 5.05 -8.76
C ALA A 351 -3.42 5.41 -8.31
N MET A 352 -2.73 4.50 -7.59
CA MET A 352 -1.32 4.68 -7.21
C MET A 352 -0.39 4.81 -8.43
N VAL A 353 -0.55 3.93 -9.42
CA VAL A 353 0.26 3.96 -10.66
C VAL A 353 -0.01 5.26 -11.43
N PHE A 354 -1.26 5.67 -11.53
CA PHE A 354 -1.63 6.91 -12.21
C PHE A 354 -1.06 8.14 -11.50
N ALA A 355 -1.09 8.18 -10.16
CA ALA A 355 -0.46 9.23 -9.37
C ALA A 355 1.06 9.31 -9.61
N ALA A 356 1.74 8.16 -9.62
CA ALA A 356 3.17 8.08 -9.89
C ALA A 356 3.52 8.55 -11.31
N TYR A 357 2.71 8.19 -12.30
CA TYR A 357 2.86 8.64 -13.69
C TYR A 357 2.75 10.16 -13.80
N ILE A 358 1.69 10.75 -13.24
CA ILE A 358 1.46 12.20 -13.26
C ILE A 358 2.60 12.96 -12.55
N LEU A 359 3.07 12.44 -11.41
CA LEU A 359 4.19 13.02 -10.69
C LEU A 359 5.44 13.03 -11.58
N GLN A 360 5.73 11.92 -12.25
CA GLN A 360 6.89 11.84 -13.12
C GLN A 360 6.79 12.77 -14.33
N ASP A 361 5.64 12.81 -14.99
CA ASP A 361 5.40 13.69 -16.13
C ASP A 361 5.59 15.16 -15.73
N THR A 362 5.09 15.55 -14.54
CA THR A 362 5.29 16.90 -13.99
C THR A 362 6.76 17.19 -13.69
N LEU A 363 7.48 16.22 -13.10
CA LEU A 363 8.91 16.34 -12.82
C LEU A 363 9.74 16.53 -14.08
N GLN A 364 9.38 15.87 -15.18
CA GLN A 364 10.07 16.00 -16.47
C GLN A 364 9.77 17.35 -17.12
N LYS A 365 8.50 17.75 -17.17
CA LYS A 365 8.07 19.00 -17.81
C LYS A 365 8.60 20.26 -17.10
N HIS A 366 8.77 20.20 -15.79
CA HIS A 366 9.18 21.34 -14.97
C HIS A 366 10.53 21.13 -14.28
N HIS A 367 11.39 20.26 -14.81
CA HIS A 367 12.63 19.88 -14.16
C HIS A 367 13.47 21.09 -13.73
N ASP A 368 13.75 21.99 -14.67
CA ASP A 368 14.62 23.15 -14.45
C ASP A 368 14.08 24.07 -13.34
N GLU A 369 12.78 24.36 -13.37
CA GLU A 369 12.09 25.18 -12.36
C GLU A 369 12.08 24.51 -10.98
N LEU A 370 11.89 23.20 -10.94
CA LEU A 370 11.81 22.41 -9.71
C LEU A 370 13.19 22.14 -9.08
N THR A 371 14.27 22.21 -9.87
CA THR A 371 15.65 22.08 -9.40
C THR A 371 16.32 23.42 -9.10
N ALA A 372 15.80 24.53 -9.62
CA ALA A 372 16.31 25.86 -9.29
C ALA A 372 16.16 26.11 -7.78
N TYR A 373 17.29 26.35 -7.10
CA TYR A 373 17.33 26.66 -5.67
C TYR A 373 16.61 27.98 -5.38
N ARG A 374 15.78 28.00 -4.34
CA ARG A 374 15.18 29.20 -3.75
C ARG A 374 16.01 29.69 -2.58
#